data_AF-A0A919LQG4-F1
#
_entry.id   AF-A0A919LQG4-F1
#
_cell.length_a   1.000
_cell.length_b   1.000
_cell.length_c   1.000
_cell.angle_alpha   90.00
_cell.angle_beta   90.00
_cell.angle_gamma   90.00
#
_symmetry.space_group_name_H-M   'P 1'
#
loop_
_entity.id
_entity.type
_entity.pdbx_description
1 polymer ?
#
loop_
_entity_poly.entity_id
_entity_poly.type
_entity_poly.pdbx_seq_one_letter_code
_entity_poly.pdbx_strand_id
1 'polypeptide(L)'
;MASDSTGTSTLMTVVSPRPLHHPLVNNLHLANAARGGFTILDAGGDAVRWARLALADNQITHPQLLQEAAAVPAGAEGLLFLPYLTGERLAEHTNSRAQFFGLQRKHRRGHLFRAVLEGVAFASGAIFGSCRSAGSIRNK
;
A
#
# COMPACT_ATOMS: atom_id res chain seq x y z
N MET A 1 15.70 -8.58 -8.54
CA MET A 1 14.35 -8.58 -9.15
C MET A 1 13.33 -8.44 -8.03
N ALA A 2 12.27 -7.66 -8.22
CA ALA A 2 11.18 -7.51 -7.26
C ALA A 2 9.85 -7.83 -7.94
N SER A 3 8.89 -8.34 -7.18
CA SER A 3 7.53 -8.66 -7.60
C SER A 3 6.54 -8.02 -6.62
N ASP A 4 5.57 -7.31 -7.18
CA ASP A 4 4.39 -6.80 -6.49
C ASP A 4 3.20 -7.71 -6.85
N SER A 5 2.52 -8.23 -5.83
CA SER A 5 1.23 -8.88 -5.96
C SER A 5 0.20 -8.17 -5.09
N THR A 6 -0.61 -7.32 -5.72
CA THR A 6 -1.69 -6.59 -5.05
C THR A 6 -3.04 -7.25 -5.31
N GLY A 7 -3.57 -7.91 -4.28
CA GLY A 7 -4.94 -8.43 -4.19
C GLY A 7 -5.68 -7.73 -3.04
N THR A 8 -6.33 -8.50 -2.15
CA THR A 8 -6.88 -7.96 -0.89
C THR A 8 -5.79 -7.26 -0.07
N SER A 9 -4.64 -7.92 0.07
CA SER A 9 -3.39 -7.39 0.60
C SER A 9 -2.39 -7.14 -0.53
N THR A 10 -1.33 -6.37 -0.25
CA THR A 10 -0.19 -6.23 -1.17
C THR A 10 1.01 -6.98 -0.63
N LEU A 11 1.51 -7.95 -1.39
CA LEU A 11 2.75 -8.68 -1.12
C LEU A 11 3.87 -8.13 -2.00
N MET A 12 4.96 -7.71 -1.35
CA MET A 12 6.17 -7.25 -2.03
C MET A 12 7.30 -8.25 -1.77
N THR A 13 7.77 -8.91 -2.82
CA THR A 13 8.85 -9.91 -2.73
C THR A 13 10.07 -9.44 -3.51
N VAL A 14 11.24 -9.49 -2.88
CA VAL A 14 12.55 -9.18 -3.47
C VAL A 14 13.40 -10.44 -3.50
N VAL A 15 13.90 -10.78 -4.69
CA VAL A 15 14.83 -11.89 -4.89
C VAL A 15 16.25 -11.41 -4.59
N SER A 16 16.94 -12.14 -3.72
CA SER A 16 18.31 -11.85 -3.25
C SER A 16 19.15 -13.14 -3.22
N PRO A 17 20.48 -13.09 -3.44
CA PRO A 17 21.34 -14.27 -3.29
C PRO A 17 21.50 -14.74 -1.83
N ARG A 18 21.10 -13.91 -0.86
CA ARG A 18 21.23 -14.17 0.59
C ARG A 18 20.02 -13.65 1.37
N PRO A 19 19.77 -14.13 2.60
CA PRO A 19 18.69 -13.59 3.42
C PRO A 19 18.81 -12.07 3.60
N LEU A 20 17.67 -11.39 3.61
CA LEU A 20 17.54 -9.97 3.92
C LEU A 20 17.31 -9.81 5.42
N HIS A 21 18.23 -9.15 6.11
CA HIS A 21 18.18 -9.02 7.57
C HIS A 21 17.51 -7.69 7.93
N HIS A 22 16.22 -7.74 8.26
CA HIS A 22 15.46 -6.60 8.75
C HIS A 22 14.26 -7.08 9.57
N PRO A 23 13.90 -6.41 10.68
CA PRO A 23 12.82 -6.87 11.58
C PRO A 23 11.45 -7.01 10.88
N LEU A 24 11.21 -6.20 9.84
CA LEU A 24 9.97 -6.20 9.07
C LEU A 24 10.02 -7.04 7.79
N VAL A 25 11.12 -7.77 7.53
CA VAL A 25 11.28 -8.58 6.31
C VAL A 25 11.37 -10.05 6.67
N ASN A 26 10.46 -10.83 6.09
CA ASN A 26 10.47 -12.28 6.21
C ASN A 26 11.31 -12.90 5.09
N ASN A 27 11.97 -14.03 5.36
CA ASN A 27 12.81 -14.72 4.39
C ASN A 27 12.24 -16.08 4.03
N LEU A 28 12.10 -16.34 2.74
CA LEU A 28 11.65 -17.60 2.16
C LEU A 28 12.80 -18.25 1.38
N HIS A 29 12.82 -19.59 1.37
CA HIS A 29 13.56 -20.35 0.38
C HIS A 29 12.76 -20.34 -0.93
N LEU A 30 13.41 -19.96 -2.03
CA LEU A 30 12.82 -20.10 -3.35
C LEU A 30 13.11 -21.50 -3.89
N ALA A 31 12.44 -21.89 -4.98
CA ALA A 31 12.69 -23.17 -5.66
C ALA A 31 14.09 -23.27 -6.29
N ASN A 32 14.89 -22.20 -6.24
CA ASN A 32 16.27 -22.13 -6.69
C ASN A 32 17.20 -21.73 -5.53
N ALA A 33 18.49 -21.56 -5.81
CA ALA A 33 19.48 -21.19 -4.78
C ALA A 33 19.30 -19.77 -4.20
N ALA A 34 18.38 -18.96 -4.75
CA ALA A 34 18.12 -17.61 -4.25
C ALA A 34 17.17 -17.60 -3.04
N ARG A 35 17.10 -16.44 -2.40
CA ARG A 35 16.24 -16.14 -1.26
C ARG A 35 15.16 -15.14 -1.67
N GLY A 36 13.95 -15.34 -1.15
CA GLY A 36 12.84 -14.41 -1.31
C GLY A 36 12.63 -13.64 -0.01
N GLY A 37 13.09 -12.39 0.04
CA GLY A 37 12.73 -11.48 1.13
C GLY A 37 11.37 -10.88 0.83
N PHE A 38 10.40 -10.96 1.74
CA PHE A 38 9.08 -10.39 1.50
C PHE A 38 8.54 -9.61 2.69
N THR A 39 7.65 -8.69 2.36
CA THR A 39 6.85 -7.89 3.28
C THR A 39 5.43 -7.79 2.75
N ILE A 40 4.51 -7.32 3.58
CA ILE A 40 3.10 -7.20 3.28
C ILE A 40 2.56 -5.86 3.74
N LEU A 41 1.61 -5.31 2.97
CA LEU A 41 0.64 -4.33 3.41
C LEU A 41 -0.70 -5.07 3.55
N ASP A 42 -1.29 -5.03 4.74
CA ASP A 42 -2.45 -5.83 5.07
C ASP A 42 -3.69 -5.42 4.27
N ALA A 43 -3.94 -4.12 4.16
CA ALA A 43 -5.07 -3.56 3.41
C ALA A 43 -4.58 -2.87 2.12
N GLY A 44 -4.23 -3.69 1.13
CA GLY A 44 -3.91 -3.26 -0.23
C GLY A 44 -5.20 -2.94 -1.01
N GLY A 45 -5.63 -3.86 -1.87
CA GLY A 45 -6.90 -3.73 -2.59
C GLY A 45 -8.14 -3.74 -1.68
N ASP A 46 -8.05 -4.27 -0.46
CA ASP A 46 -9.16 -4.16 0.50
C ASP A 46 -9.46 -2.71 0.88
N ALA A 47 -8.45 -1.83 0.93
CA ALA A 47 -8.67 -0.41 1.18
C ALA A 47 -9.49 0.25 0.06
N VAL A 48 -9.23 -0.13 -1.20
CA VAL A 48 -9.99 0.35 -2.35
C VAL A 48 -11.42 -0.18 -2.34
N ARG A 49 -11.59 -1.48 -2.00
CA ARG A 49 -12.90 -2.11 -1.83
C ARG A 49 -13.71 -1.44 -0.71
N TRP A 50 -13.08 -1.21 0.43
CA TRP A 50 -13.65 -0.51 1.58
C TRP A 50 -14.07 0.90 1.19
N ALA A 51 -13.23 1.66 0.48
CA ALA A 51 -13.56 3.03 0.09
C ALA A 51 -14.79 3.10 -0.83
N ARG A 52 -14.96 2.13 -1.75
CA ARG A 52 -16.17 2.04 -2.56
C ARG A 52 -17.43 1.86 -1.71
N LEU A 53 -17.36 0.99 -0.71
CA LEU A 53 -18.46 0.78 0.24
C LEU A 53 -18.70 2.02 1.11
N ALA A 54 -17.66 2.56 1.74
CA ALA A 54 -17.77 3.65 2.70
C ALA A 54 -18.18 4.99 2.07
N LEU A 55 -17.76 5.26 0.82
CA LEU A 55 -18.00 6.56 0.16
C LEU A 55 -19.22 6.58 -0.76
N ALA A 56 -19.71 5.41 -1.16
CA ALA A 56 -20.78 5.31 -2.15
C ALA A 56 -21.79 4.19 -1.88
N ASP A 57 -21.66 3.43 -0.79
CA ASP A 57 -22.55 2.31 -0.42
C ASP A 57 -22.82 1.36 -1.60
N ASN A 58 -21.79 1.09 -2.41
CA ASN A 58 -21.88 0.34 -3.67
C ASN A 58 -22.88 0.88 -4.73
N GLN A 59 -23.48 2.06 -4.53
CA GLN A 59 -24.34 2.73 -5.53
C GLN A 59 -23.57 3.11 -6.80
N ILE A 60 -22.24 3.19 -6.69
CA ILE A 60 -21.35 3.63 -7.77
C ILE A 60 -20.35 2.53 -8.09
N THR A 61 -20.17 2.29 -9.38
CA THR A 61 -19.25 1.29 -9.89
C THR A 61 -17.80 1.70 -9.67
N HIS A 62 -16.90 0.72 -9.59
CA HIS A 62 -15.47 1.01 -9.46
C HIS A 62 -14.91 1.90 -10.60
N PRO A 63 -15.26 1.70 -11.88
CA PRO A 63 -14.81 2.59 -12.96
C PRO A 63 -15.27 4.04 -12.81
N GLN A 64 -16.48 4.29 -12.30
CA GLN A 64 -16.99 5.65 -12.07
C GLN A 64 -16.19 6.35 -10.95
N LEU A 65 -15.91 5.67 -9.85
CA LEU A 65 -15.05 6.22 -8.79
C LEU A 65 -13.62 6.49 -9.29
N LEU A 66 -13.08 5.62 -10.15
CA LEU A 66 -11.79 5.86 -10.80
C LEU A 66 -11.82 7.11 -11.67
N GLN A 67 -12.91 7.37 -12.41
CA GLN A 67 -13.07 8.59 -13.19
C GLN A 67 -13.11 9.84 -12.30
N GLU A 68 -13.86 9.80 -11.20
CA GLU A 68 -13.89 10.90 -10.22
C GLU A 68 -12.51 11.18 -9.61
N ALA A 69 -11.77 10.13 -9.27
CA ALA A 69 -10.41 10.26 -8.76
C ALA A 69 -9.45 10.78 -9.83
N ALA A 70 -9.57 10.33 -11.09
CA ALA A 70 -8.73 10.78 -12.19
C ALA A 70 -8.89 12.28 -12.50
N ALA A 71 -10.07 12.85 -12.22
CA ALA A 71 -10.35 14.28 -12.38
C ALA A 71 -9.71 15.17 -11.29
N VAL A 72 -9.31 14.59 -10.15
CA VAL A 72 -8.61 15.31 -9.08
C VAL A 72 -7.10 15.34 -9.40
N PRO A 73 -6.35 16.43 -9.18
CA PRO A 73 -4.90 16.44 -9.39
C PRO A 73 -4.12 15.47 -8.48
N ALA A 74 -2.90 15.12 -8.87
CA ALA A 74 -1.99 14.29 -8.06
C ALA A 74 -1.73 14.89 -6.67
N GLY A 75 -1.68 14.00 -5.68
CA GLY A 75 -1.61 14.38 -4.27
C GLY A 75 -2.95 14.71 -3.63
N ALA A 76 -4.08 14.46 -4.32
CA ALA A 76 -5.45 14.69 -3.85
C ALA A 76 -5.67 16.06 -3.20
N GLU A 77 -5.01 17.10 -3.73
CA GLU A 77 -4.96 18.44 -3.16
C GLU A 77 -4.55 18.49 -1.67
N GLY A 78 -3.55 17.70 -1.28
CA GLY A 78 -2.99 17.63 0.07
C GLY A 78 -3.72 16.68 1.02
N LEU A 79 -4.73 15.94 0.54
CA LEU A 79 -5.41 14.91 1.34
C LEU A 79 -4.60 13.61 1.33
N LEU A 80 -4.24 13.14 2.52
CA LEU A 80 -3.52 11.88 2.69
C LEU A 80 -4.42 10.81 3.33
N PHE A 81 -4.18 9.56 2.97
CA PHE A 81 -4.82 8.40 3.57
C PHE A 81 -3.79 7.38 4.02
N LEU A 82 -3.90 6.93 5.27
CA LEU A 82 -3.15 5.78 5.78
C LEU A 82 -4.03 4.52 5.68
N PRO A 83 -3.62 3.46 4.98
CA PRO A 83 -4.51 2.34 4.63
C PRO A 83 -4.69 1.27 5.72
N TYR A 84 -4.32 1.53 6.98
CA TYR A 84 -4.21 0.51 8.04
C TYR A 84 -5.57 0.09 8.64
N LEU A 85 -6.51 -0.35 7.81
CA LEU A 85 -7.91 -0.61 8.20
C LEU A 85 -8.06 -1.64 9.31
N THR A 86 -7.24 -2.69 9.29
CA THR A 86 -7.28 -3.81 10.25
C THR A 86 -6.05 -3.84 11.16
N GLY A 87 -5.21 -2.81 11.11
CA GLY A 87 -3.83 -2.86 11.62
C GLY A 87 -2.84 -3.35 10.58
N GLU A 88 -1.57 -3.42 10.97
CA GLU A 88 -0.48 -3.90 10.11
C GLU A 88 0.35 -4.94 10.87
N ARG A 89 0.59 -6.10 10.25
CA ARG A 89 1.35 -7.19 10.90
C ARG A 89 2.84 -6.91 10.93
N LEU A 90 3.38 -6.31 9.87
CA LEU A 90 4.81 -6.04 9.70
C LEU A 90 5.11 -4.54 9.79
N ALA A 91 4.79 -3.96 10.95
CA ALA A 91 5.04 -2.56 11.26
C ALA A 91 5.45 -2.38 12.73
N GLU A 92 6.12 -1.27 13.06
CA GLU A 92 6.43 -0.92 14.46
C GLU A 92 5.17 -0.71 15.30
N HIS A 93 4.09 -0.20 14.68
CA HIS A 93 2.81 0.06 15.31
C HIS A 93 1.72 -0.84 14.72
N THR A 94 1.63 -2.06 15.25
CA THR A 94 0.72 -3.08 14.71
C THR A 94 -0.77 -2.79 14.95
N ASN A 95 -1.07 -1.98 15.97
CA ASN A 95 -2.42 -1.53 16.30
C ASN A 95 -2.86 -0.26 15.54
N SER A 96 -2.15 0.13 14.48
CA SER A 96 -2.50 1.28 13.64
C SER A 96 -3.93 1.17 13.07
N ARG A 97 -4.54 2.32 12.78
CA ARG A 97 -5.88 2.42 12.19
C ARG A 97 -5.87 3.37 11.00
N ALA A 98 -6.73 3.08 10.02
CA ALA A 98 -6.87 3.90 8.83
C ALA A 98 -7.31 5.32 9.19
N GLN A 99 -6.70 6.31 8.53
CA GLN A 99 -6.87 7.73 8.85
C GLN A 99 -6.79 8.58 7.58
N PHE A 100 -7.64 9.61 7.51
CA PHE A 100 -7.47 10.71 6.57
C PHE A 100 -6.81 11.89 7.27
N PHE A 101 -5.80 12.49 6.64
CA PHE A 101 -5.13 13.70 7.12
C PHE A 101 -5.24 14.83 6.11
N GLY A 102 -5.49 16.04 6.61
CA GLY A 102 -5.55 17.24 5.76
C GLY A 102 -6.91 17.50 5.10
N LEU A 103 -8.01 16.97 5.65
CA LEU A 103 -9.36 17.24 5.13
C LEU A 103 -9.68 18.74 5.12
N GLN A 104 -10.23 19.19 4.01
CA GLN A 104 -10.68 20.57 3.77
C GLN A 104 -12.06 20.57 3.11
N ARG A 105 -12.79 21.69 3.24
CA ARG A 105 -14.15 21.87 2.68
C ARG A 105 -14.25 21.65 1.17
N LYS A 106 -13.14 21.74 0.42
CA LYS A 106 -13.10 21.52 -1.04
C LYS A 106 -13.11 20.04 -1.44
N HIS A 107 -12.68 19.15 -0.55
CA HIS A 107 -12.57 17.73 -0.86
C HIS A 107 -13.94 17.11 -1.08
N ARG A 108 -14.02 16.25 -2.08
CA ARG A 108 -15.22 15.50 -2.50
C ARG A 108 -14.86 14.02 -2.60
N ARG A 109 -15.85 13.18 -2.91
CA ARG A 109 -15.67 11.73 -3.08
C ARG A 109 -14.48 11.36 -3.97
N GLY A 110 -14.31 12.01 -5.11
CA GLY A 110 -13.13 11.81 -5.97
C GLY A 110 -11.79 12.07 -5.26
N HIS A 111 -11.71 13.07 -4.37
CA HIS A 111 -10.50 13.36 -3.60
C HIS A 111 -10.24 12.28 -2.55
N LEU A 112 -11.29 11.86 -1.83
CA LEU A 112 -11.21 10.78 -0.84
C LEU A 112 -10.76 9.47 -1.51
N PHE A 113 -11.36 9.13 -2.65
CA PHE A 113 -11.00 7.91 -3.39
C PHE A 113 -9.58 8.00 -3.98
N ARG A 114 -9.18 9.16 -4.53
CA ARG A 114 -7.81 9.38 -5.00
C ARG A 114 -6.80 9.25 -3.86
N ALA A 115 -7.08 9.85 -2.70
CA ALA A 115 -6.23 9.73 -1.51
C ALA A 115 -6.09 8.27 -1.05
N VAL A 116 -7.16 7.46 -1.13
CA VAL A 116 -7.07 6.02 -0.83
C VAL A 116 -6.14 5.30 -1.80
N LEU A 117 -6.28 5.52 -3.10
CA LEU A 117 -5.41 4.92 -4.13
C LEU A 117 -3.94 5.31 -3.93
N GLU A 118 -3.68 6.59 -3.75
CA GLU A 118 -2.33 7.12 -3.51
C GLU A 118 -1.78 6.62 -2.16
N GLY A 119 -2.61 6.54 -1.12
CA GLY A 119 -2.25 6.03 0.20
C GLY A 119 -1.80 4.57 0.19
N VAL A 120 -2.51 3.71 -0.55
CA VAL A 120 -2.09 2.32 -0.78
C VAL A 120 -0.75 2.28 -1.52
N ALA A 121 -0.58 3.08 -2.58
CA ALA A 121 0.68 3.15 -3.32
C ALA A 121 1.85 3.63 -2.46
N PHE A 122 1.63 4.63 -1.60
CA PHE A 122 2.66 5.12 -0.66
C PHE A 122 3.02 4.07 0.38
N ALA A 123 2.05 3.37 0.96
CA ALA A 123 2.31 2.30 1.91
C ALA A 123 3.05 1.11 1.26
N SER A 124 2.67 0.71 0.04
CA SER A 124 3.40 -0.27 -0.76
C SER A 124 4.85 0.16 -1.04
N GLY A 125 5.06 1.46 -1.32
CA GLY A 125 6.39 2.04 -1.47
C GLY A 125 7.21 1.99 -0.18
N ALA A 126 6.59 2.25 0.97
CA ALA A 126 7.24 2.21 2.27
C ALA A 126 7.71 0.79 2.63
N ILE A 127 6.84 -0.22 2.48
CA ILE A 127 7.23 -1.61 2.73
C ILE A 127 8.33 -2.07 1.75
N PHE A 128 8.27 -1.64 0.48
CA PHE A 128 9.35 -1.90 -0.47
C PHE A 128 10.68 -1.26 -0.04
N GLY A 129 10.62 -0.07 0.55
CA GLY A 129 11.75 0.60 1.20
C GLY A 129 12.42 -0.26 2.27
N SER A 130 11.64 -0.92 3.13
CA SER A 130 12.13 -1.87 4.14
C SER A 130 12.88 -3.05 3.52
N CYS A 131 12.38 -3.61 2.41
CA CYS A 131 13.10 -4.66 1.67
C CYS A 131 14.42 -4.14 1.08
N ARG A 132 14.47 -2.89 0.61
CA ARG A 132 15.70 -2.28 0.08
C ARG A 132 16.74 -2.02 1.17
N SER A 133 16.33 -1.52 2.34
CA SER A 133 17.22 -1.25 3.48
C SER A 133 17.79 -2.54 4.09
N ALA A 134 17.03 -3.64 4.03
CA ALA A 134 17.39 -4.97 4.55
C ALA A 134 18.57 -5.68 3.85
N GLY A 135 19.10 -5.14 2.75
CA GLY A 135 20.41 -5.53 2.26
C GLY A 135 20.55 -5.89 0.77
N SER A 136 20.26 -4.94 -0.12
CA SER A 136 21.18 -4.53 -1.22
C SER A 136 20.49 -4.23 -2.56
N ILE A 137 20.12 -2.96 -2.75
CA ILE A 137 20.46 -2.25 -3.98
C ILE A 137 21.43 -1.14 -3.55
N ARG A 138 22.70 -1.47 -3.29
CA ARG A 138 23.73 -0.42 -3.36
C ARG A 138 23.82 -0.07 -4.84
N ASN A 139 23.54 1.18 -5.18
CA ASN A 139 23.94 1.70 -6.48
C ASN A 139 25.45 1.41 -6.61
N LYS A 140 25.82 0.60 -7.60
CA LYS A 140 27.13 0.77 -8.21
C LYS A 140 27.06 2.01 -9.08
#